data_AF-A0A397UN88-F1
#
_entry.id   AF-A0A397UN88-F1
#
_cell.length_a   1.000
_cell.length_b   1.000
_cell.length_c   1.000
_cell.angle_alpha   90.00
_cell.angle_beta   90.00
_cell.angle_gamma   90.00
#
_symmetry.space_group_name_H-M   'P 1'
#
loop_
_entity.id
_entity.type
_entity.pdbx_description
1 polymer ?
#
loop_
_entity_poly.entity_id
_entity_poly.type
_entity_poly.pdbx_seq_one_letter_code
_entity_poly.pdbx_strand_id
1 'polypeptide(L)'
;MRKTKTNLKNLLVSYYTKYVEQVSFFYNIYLLLKIIINQIFLFVQVQQSTERSYIYFYSKCDPYYEFTNFFPIPVIIDGVKWPTTENFFQAQKFKCQRICNEIQKVQSAREAFNIGRCYDRYKRHDWEHKIPGTGEIFKENVMRTALIEKFGQHMHLKYLLLSTGNIPLFEHTKNDLYWGDGGDFGRGQNKLGIILQKVREFYMLDEVQKIASKYGRYDEKWIIDELRELQQFE
;
A
#
# COMPACT_ATOMS: atom_id res chain seq x y z
N MET A 1 53.60 6.49 11.13
CA MET A 1 52.57 7.44 10.63
C MET A 1 51.36 6.81 9.91
N ARG A 2 51.42 5.62 9.27
CA ARG A 2 50.25 5.02 8.60
C ARG A 2 49.20 4.41 9.56
N LYS A 3 49.60 3.75 10.66
CA LYS A 3 48.68 3.11 11.63
C LYS A 3 47.74 4.10 12.35
N THR A 4 48.19 5.32 12.65
CA THR A 4 47.39 6.36 13.33
C THR A 4 46.31 6.96 12.43
N LYS A 5 46.57 7.15 11.13
CA LYS A 5 45.55 7.61 10.16
C LYS A 5 44.44 6.60 9.92
N THR A 6 44.75 5.29 9.91
CA THR A 6 43.75 4.22 9.78
C THR A 6 42.83 4.16 11.00
N ASN A 7 43.39 4.39 12.20
CA ASN A 7 42.62 4.37 13.44
C ASN A 7 41.63 5.55 13.54
N LEU A 8 42.04 6.76 13.14
CA LEU A 8 41.17 7.94 13.05
C LEU A 8 40.03 7.78 12.03
N LYS A 9 40.31 7.19 10.85
CA LYS A 9 39.26 6.90 9.86
C LYS A 9 38.21 5.93 10.40
N ASN A 10 38.64 4.85 11.06
CA ASN A 10 37.72 3.87 11.62
C ASN A 10 36.88 4.46 12.76
N LEU A 11 37.48 5.33 13.59
CA LEU A 11 36.77 6.04 14.66
C LEU A 11 35.71 7.01 14.10
N LEU A 12 36.06 7.76 13.05
CA LEU A 12 35.14 8.68 12.37
C LEU A 12 33.99 7.93 11.70
N VAL A 13 34.26 6.82 11.03
CA VAL A 13 33.22 5.96 10.44
C VAL A 13 32.29 5.43 11.53
N SER A 14 32.83 4.88 12.62
CA SER A 14 32.03 4.38 13.74
C SER A 14 31.16 5.48 14.38
N TYR A 15 31.72 6.67 14.58
CA TYR A 15 30.99 7.82 15.12
C TYR A 15 29.86 8.28 14.16
N TYR A 16 30.15 8.37 12.86
CA TYR A 16 29.15 8.71 11.85
C TYR A 16 28.06 7.65 11.75
N THR A 17 28.39 6.36 11.78
CA THR A 17 27.42 5.27 11.78
C THR A 17 26.49 5.39 12.99
N LYS A 18 27.06 5.60 14.19
CA LYS A 18 26.29 5.76 15.42
C LYS A 18 25.39 7.01 15.40
N TYR A 19 25.88 8.11 14.82
CA TYR A 19 25.12 9.34 14.64
C TYR A 19 23.97 9.16 13.65
N VAL A 20 24.21 8.50 12.51
CA VAL A 20 23.18 8.17 11.52
C VAL A 20 22.12 7.24 12.11
N GLU A 21 22.51 6.23 12.90
CA GLU A 21 21.59 5.37 13.64
C GLU A 21 20.72 6.16 14.62
N GLN A 22 21.30 7.12 15.34
CA GLN A 22 20.58 8.01 16.25
C GLN A 22 19.58 8.91 15.51
N VAL A 23 20.00 9.53 14.41
CA VAL A 23 19.12 10.37 13.59
C VAL A 23 17.98 9.55 12.98
N SER A 24 18.26 8.34 12.48
CA SER A 24 17.23 7.41 12.01
C SER A 24 16.30 6.96 13.14
N PHE A 25 16.79 6.78 14.36
CA PHE A 25 15.96 6.46 15.53
C PHE A 25 14.96 7.59 15.82
N PHE A 26 15.42 8.85 15.88
CA PHE A 26 14.54 10.00 16.09
C PHE A 26 13.55 10.22 14.94
N TYR A 27 13.97 9.99 13.70
CA TYR A 27 13.07 10.07 12.55
C TYR A 27 11.98 8.99 12.57
N ASN A 28 12.31 7.77 13.00
CA ASN A 28 11.33 6.70 13.17
C ASN A 28 10.38 6.97 14.35
N ILE A 29 10.88 7.52 15.47
CA ILE A 29 10.02 7.99 16.57
C ILE A 29 9.09 9.09 16.06
N TYR A 30 9.59 10.05 15.28
CA TYR A 30 8.77 11.09 14.69
C TYR A 30 7.68 10.52 13.77
N LEU A 31 7.99 9.53 12.93
CA LEU A 31 7.00 8.85 12.09
C LEU A 31 5.96 8.10 12.93
N LEU A 32 6.38 7.35 13.95
CA LEU A 32 5.49 6.66 14.90
C LEU A 32 4.59 7.64 15.63
N LEU A 33 5.15 8.72 16.19
CA LEU A 33 4.37 9.78 16.83
C LEU A 33 3.39 10.42 15.85
N LYS A 34 3.76 10.61 14.59
CA LYS A 34 2.85 11.14 13.56
C LYS A 34 1.72 10.18 13.23
N ILE A 35 1.99 8.87 13.19
CA ILE A 35 0.98 7.83 13.02
C ILE A 35 0.04 7.82 14.23
N ILE A 36 0.58 7.82 15.45
CA ILE A 36 -0.17 7.84 16.70
C ILE A 36 -1.02 9.11 16.79
N ILE A 37 -0.47 10.29 16.51
CA ILE A 37 -1.20 11.56 16.50
C ILE A 37 -2.32 11.54 15.46
N ASN A 38 -2.08 11.03 14.25
CA ASN A 38 -3.12 10.89 13.25
C ASN A 38 -4.22 9.89 13.66
N GLN A 39 -3.83 8.78 14.31
CA GLN A 39 -4.78 7.80 14.84
C GLN A 39 -5.61 8.39 15.99
N ILE A 40 -5.00 9.16 16.90
CA ILE A 40 -5.71 9.90 17.95
C ILE A 40 -6.64 10.93 17.32
N PHE A 41 -6.20 11.67 16.31
CA PHE A 41 -7.03 12.66 15.63
C PHE A 41 -8.25 12.01 14.95
N LEU A 42 -8.03 10.92 14.20
CA LEU A 42 -9.10 10.14 13.59
C LEU A 42 -10.02 9.54 14.66
N PHE A 43 -9.47 9.01 15.75
CA PHE A 43 -10.23 8.48 16.88
C PHE A 43 -11.11 9.56 17.51
N VAL A 44 -10.59 10.76 17.76
CA VAL A 44 -11.36 11.90 18.28
C VAL A 44 -12.47 12.31 17.31
N GLN A 45 -12.22 12.31 16.00
CA GLN A 45 -13.26 12.56 15.00
C GLN A 45 -14.33 11.47 14.99
N VAL A 46 -13.94 10.20 15.13
CA VAL A 46 -14.85 9.04 15.14
C VAL A 46 -15.67 8.99 16.44
N GLN A 47 -15.10 9.32 17.60
CA GLN A 47 -15.82 9.35 18.89
C GLN A 47 -16.88 10.46 18.94
N GLN A 48 -16.73 11.52 18.14
CA GLN A 48 -17.74 12.56 17.98
C GLN A 48 -18.85 12.17 16.99
N SER A 49 -18.69 11.06 16.25
CA SER A 49 -19.67 10.56 15.29
C SER A 49 -20.37 9.29 15.79
N THR A 50 -21.69 9.31 15.89
CA THR A 50 -22.53 8.15 16.24
C THR A 50 -22.76 7.18 15.06
N GLU A 51 -22.12 7.41 13.91
CA GLU A 51 -22.25 6.61 12.69
C GLU A 51 -20.99 5.78 12.44
N ARG A 52 -21.16 4.61 11.79
CA ARG A 52 -20.02 3.85 11.27
C ARG A 52 -19.20 4.75 10.34
N SER A 53 -17.95 5.04 10.72
CA SER A 53 -17.04 5.80 9.86
C SER A 53 -16.59 4.93 8.69
N TYR A 54 -16.69 5.45 7.48
CA TYR A 54 -16.19 4.84 6.25
C TYR A 54 -15.27 5.84 5.54
N ILE A 55 -14.20 5.36 4.92
CA ILE A 55 -13.36 6.18 4.04
C ILE A 55 -13.71 5.89 2.60
N TYR A 56 -14.25 6.90 1.92
CA TYR A 56 -14.48 6.88 0.49
C TYR A 56 -13.29 7.47 -0.26
N PHE A 57 -12.92 6.86 -1.38
CA PHE A 57 -11.89 7.38 -2.28
C PHE A 57 -12.28 7.12 -3.74
N TYR A 58 -12.08 8.09 -4.63
CA TYR A 58 -12.26 7.88 -6.07
C TYR A 58 -11.72 9.02 -6.94
N SER A 59 -12.09 10.27 -6.66
CA SER A 59 -11.81 11.39 -7.56
C SER A 59 -10.48 12.07 -7.24
N LYS A 60 -9.86 12.68 -8.26
CA LYS A 60 -8.57 13.40 -8.13
C LYS A 60 -8.55 14.51 -7.08
N CYS A 61 -9.71 15.10 -6.80
CA CYS A 61 -9.86 16.21 -5.87
C CYS A 61 -10.30 15.75 -4.47
N ASP A 62 -10.58 14.46 -4.29
CA ASP A 62 -11.06 13.91 -3.03
C ASP A 62 -9.86 13.41 -2.21
N PRO A 63 -9.97 13.41 -0.87
CA PRO A 63 -8.99 12.75 -0.02
C PRO A 63 -8.77 11.30 -0.43
N TYR A 64 -7.55 10.80 -0.22
CA TYR A 64 -7.18 9.40 -0.47
C TYR A 64 -7.27 8.96 -1.94
N TYR A 65 -7.28 9.89 -2.90
CA TYR A 65 -7.17 9.56 -4.33
C TYR A 65 -5.96 8.65 -4.63
N GLU A 66 -4.91 8.77 -3.81
CA GLU A 66 -3.71 7.95 -3.85
C GLU A 66 -3.98 6.46 -3.64
N PHE A 67 -5.13 6.06 -3.12
CA PHE A 67 -5.51 4.65 -2.99
C PHE A 67 -6.00 4.04 -4.31
N THR A 68 -6.46 4.86 -5.25
CA THR A 68 -6.85 4.39 -6.58
C THR A 68 -5.65 3.82 -7.34
N ASN A 69 -5.90 2.83 -8.19
CA ASN A 69 -4.94 2.33 -9.18
C ASN A 69 -4.62 3.35 -10.29
N PHE A 70 -5.42 4.41 -10.40
CA PHE A 70 -5.26 5.50 -11.36
C PHE A 70 -4.30 6.60 -10.87
N PHE A 71 -3.89 6.56 -9.60
CA PHE A 71 -2.94 7.53 -9.07
C PHE A 71 -1.59 7.45 -9.80
N PRO A 72 -1.06 8.58 -10.34
CA PRO A 72 0.12 8.59 -11.20
C PRO A 72 1.43 8.45 -10.43
N ILE A 73 1.68 7.25 -9.91
CA ILE A 73 2.93 6.91 -9.20
C ILE A 73 3.63 5.69 -9.82
N PRO A 74 4.89 5.83 -10.27
CA PRO A 74 5.60 4.71 -10.86
C PRO A 74 5.88 3.59 -9.87
N VAL A 75 5.78 2.34 -10.34
CA VAL A 75 6.04 1.12 -9.56
C VAL A 75 6.88 0.16 -10.38
N ILE A 76 7.84 -0.52 -9.75
CA ILE A 76 8.68 -1.54 -10.39
C ILE A 76 8.15 -2.91 -9.99
N ILE A 77 7.69 -3.72 -10.95
CA ILE A 77 7.18 -5.08 -10.68
C ILE A 77 7.89 -6.03 -11.63
N ASP A 78 8.48 -7.10 -11.10
CA ASP A 78 9.29 -8.06 -11.85
C ASP A 78 10.42 -7.40 -12.66
N GLY A 79 11.05 -6.37 -12.09
CA GLY A 79 12.12 -5.60 -12.74
C GLY A 79 11.63 -4.63 -13.83
N VAL A 80 10.32 -4.56 -14.07
CA VAL A 80 9.72 -3.69 -15.09
C VAL A 80 9.09 -2.46 -14.43
N LYS A 81 9.44 -1.26 -14.91
CA LYS A 81 8.83 -0.01 -14.46
C LYS A 81 7.49 0.22 -15.15
N TRP A 82 6.46 0.47 -14.36
CA TRP A 82 5.10 0.80 -14.77
C TRP A 82 4.75 2.22 -14.32
N PRO A 83 4.13 3.06 -15.18
CA PRO A 83 3.74 4.42 -14.81
C PRO A 83 2.73 4.49 -13.67
N THR A 84 1.80 3.53 -13.61
CA THR A 84 0.80 3.36 -12.54
C THR A 84 0.55 1.88 -12.29
N THR A 85 -0.11 1.54 -11.18
CA THR A 85 -0.58 0.17 -10.95
C THR A 85 -1.66 -0.25 -11.95
N GLU A 86 -2.44 0.70 -12.49
CA GLU A 86 -3.39 0.42 -13.57
C GLU A 86 -2.70 -0.02 -14.87
N ASN A 87 -1.55 0.57 -15.23
CA ASN A 87 -0.78 0.12 -16.39
C ASN A 87 -0.36 -1.36 -16.23
N PHE A 88 0.17 -1.72 -15.06
CA PHE A 88 0.52 -3.10 -14.77
C PHE A 88 -0.71 -4.01 -14.86
N PHE A 89 -1.80 -3.65 -14.18
CA PHE A 89 -3.02 -4.44 -14.15
C PHE A 89 -3.60 -4.70 -15.55
N GLN A 90 -3.64 -3.67 -16.40
CA GLN A 90 -4.12 -3.78 -17.77
C GLN A 90 -3.20 -4.63 -18.64
N ALA A 91 -1.87 -4.53 -18.47
CA ALA A 91 -0.92 -5.36 -19.21
C ALA A 91 -1.04 -6.84 -18.85
N GLN A 92 -1.26 -7.18 -17.58
CA GLN A 92 -1.38 -8.58 -17.12
C GLN A 92 -2.61 -9.33 -17.64
N LYS A 93 -3.56 -8.62 -18.27
CA LYS A 93 -4.66 -9.23 -19.02
C LYS A 93 -4.18 -10.03 -20.22
N PHE A 94 -2.99 -9.74 -20.75
CA PHE A 94 -2.52 -10.27 -22.04
C PHE A 94 -1.24 -11.08 -21.87
N LYS A 95 -1.12 -12.17 -22.65
CA LYS A 95 0.15 -12.90 -22.83
C LYS A 95 0.99 -12.34 -23.98
N CYS A 96 0.40 -11.46 -24.81
CA CYS A 96 1.06 -10.90 -25.99
C CYS A 96 1.97 -9.73 -25.60
N GLN A 97 3.28 -9.92 -25.74
CA GLN A 97 4.28 -8.91 -25.36
C GLN A 97 4.09 -7.57 -26.08
N ARG A 98 3.62 -7.58 -27.33
CA ARG A 98 3.34 -6.35 -28.09
C ARG A 98 2.31 -5.47 -27.38
N ILE A 99 1.21 -6.06 -26.91
CA ILE A 99 0.13 -5.36 -26.21
C ILE A 99 0.63 -4.88 -24.83
N CYS A 100 1.35 -5.75 -24.10
CA CYS A 100 1.93 -5.38 -22.81
C CYS A 100 2.87 -4.17 -22.92
N ASN A 101 3.76 -4.17 -23.93
CA ASN A 101 4.69 -3.06 -24.17
C ASN A 101 3.96 -1.76 -24.59
N GLU A 102 2.85 -1.87 -25.31
CA GLU A 102 2.02 -0.71 -25.69
C GLU A 102 1.42 -0.06 -24.43
N ILE A 103 0.82 -0.87 -23.56
CA ILE A 103 0.25 -0.43 -22.27
C ILE A 103 1.33 0.10 -21.31
N GLN A 104 2.54 -0.47 -21.33
CA GLN A 104 3.64 -0.02 -20.48
C GLN A 104 4.11 1.40 -20.83
N LYS A 105 4.11 1.76 -22.12
CA LYS A 105 4.68 3.03 -22.61
C LYS A 105 3.83 4.26 -22.29
N VAL A 106 2.51 4.09 -22.16
CA VAL A 106 1.59 5.21 -21.94
C VAL A 106 1.66 5.72 -20.50
N GLN A 107 1.74 7.03 -20.32
CA GLN A 107 1.91 7.63 -18.98
C GLN A 107 0.59 7.72 -18.20
N SER A 108 -0.55 7.71 -18.90
CA SER A 108 -1.87 7.86 -18.30
C SER A 108 -2.50 6.51 -17.99
N ALA A 109 -2.92 6.31 -16.74
CA ALA A 109 -3.74 5.16 -16.33
C ALA A 109 -5.01 5.02 -17.19
N ARG A 110 -5.63 6.15 -17.57
CA ARG A 110 -6.82 6.14 -18.44
C ARG A 110 -6.51 5.61 -19.83
N GLU A 111 -5.34 5.95 -20.38
CA GLU A 111 -4.92 5.47 -21.69
C GLU A 111 -4.61 3.97 -21.65
N ALA A 112 -3.92 3.50 -20.60
CA ALA A 112 -3.70 2.08 -20.36
C ALA A 112 -5.02 1.30 -20.26
N PHE A 113 -6.00 1.84 -19.53
CA PHE A 113 -7.35 1.26 -19.44
C PHE A 113 -8.02 1.15 -20.82
N ASN A 114 -7.95 2.22 -21.62
CA ASN A 114 -8.56 2.25 -22.95
C ASN A 114 -7.90 1.25 -23.90
N ILE A 115 -6.56 1.16 -23.91
CA ILE A 115 -5.81 0.19 -24.73
C ILE A 115 -6.19 -1.24 -24.33
N GLY A 116 -6.24 -1.53 -23.02
CA GLY A 116 -6.67 -2.84 -22.53
C GLY A 116 -8.06 -3.21 -23.04
N ARG A 117 -9.01 -2.28 -23.01
CA ARG A 117 -10.37 -2.49 -23.55
C ARG A 117 -10.37 -2.73 -25.05
N CYS A 118 -9.57 -2.00 -25.83
CA CYS A 118 -9.44 -2.21 -27.28
C CYS A 118 -8.96 -3.63 -27.63
N TYR A 119 -8.18 -4.25 -26.74
CA TYR A 119 -7.63 -5.59 -26.93
C TYR A 119 -8.38 -6.68 -26.15
N ASP A 120 -9.55 -6.42 -25.54
CA ASP A 120 -10.26 -7.37 -24.66
C ASP A 120 -10.45 -8.78 -25.29
N ARG A 121 -10.56 -8.88 -26.62
CA ARG A 121 -10.65 -10.18 -27.34
C ARG A 121 -9.40 -11.07 -27.20
N TYR A 122 -8.27 -10.52 -26.82
CA TYR A 122 -7.01 -11.23 -26.58
C TYR A 122 -6.73 -11.46 -25.09
N LYS A 123 -7.68 -11.11 -24.21
CA LYS A 123 -7.56 -11.31 -22.77
C LYS A 123 -7.37 -12.80 -22.48
N ARG A 124 -6.45 -13.11 -21.57
CA ARG A 124 -6.19 -14.48 -21.11
C ARG A 124 -7.45 -15.12 -20.53
N HIS A 125 -7.63 -16.42 -20.80
CA HIS A 125 -8.85 -17.14 -20.45
C HIS A 125 -9.04 -17.29 -18.93
N ASP A 126 -7.96 -17.37 -18.17
CA ASP A 126 -7.95 -17.57 -16.71
C ASP A 126 -8.09 -16.27 -15.90
N TRP A 127 -8.23 -15.12 -16.57
CA TRP A 127 -8.25 -13.80 -15.93
C TRP A 127 -9.32 -13.65 -14.83
N GLU A 128 -10.51 -14.20 -15.08
CA GLU A 128 -11.66 -14.15 -14.17
C GLU A 128 -11.76 -15.41 -13.27
N HIS A 129 -10.85 -16.37 -13.41
CA HIS A 129 -10.92 -17.67 -12.74
C HIS A 129 -10.04 -17.74 -11.50
N LYS A 130 -10.37 -18.69 -10.63
CA LYS A 130 -9.55 -19.02 -9.46
C LYS A 130 -8.23 -19.65 -9.90
N ILE A 131 -7.14 -19.25 -9.25
CA ILE A 131 -5.84 -19.90 -9.36
C ILE A 131 -5.93 -21.24 -8.60
N PRO A 132 -5.60 -22.37 -9.24
CA PRO A 132 -5.61 -23.68 -8.58
C PRO A 132 -4.72 -23.68 -7.33
N GLY A 133 -5.24 -24.23 -6.22
CA GLY A 133 -4.51 -24.37 -4.96
C GLY A 133 -4.49 -23.13 -4.05
N THR A 134 -4.79 -21.93 -4.55
CA THR A 134 -4.84 -20.71 -3.71
C THR A 134 -6.26 -20.25 -3.39
N GLY A 135 -7.21 -20.55 -4.29
CA GLY A 135 -8.60 -20.06 -4.18
C GLY A 135 -8.78 -18.59 -4.57
N GLU A 136 -7.71 -17.85 -4.86
CA GLU A 136 -7.74 -16.45 -5.27
C GLU A 136 -8.09 -16.31 -6.76
N ILE A 137 -8.86 -15.28 -7.13
CA ILE A 137 -9.14 -14.97 -8.54
C ILE A 137 -7.90 -14.32 -9.18
N PHE A 138 -7.53 -14.72 -10.40
CA PHE A 138 -6.30 -14.26 -11.05
C PHE A 138 -6.17 -12.72 -11.08
N LYS A 139 -7.21 -12.01 -11.53
CA LYS A 139 -7.19 -10.53 -11.53
C LYS A 139 -7.06 -9.91 -10.14
N GLU A 140 -7.66 -10.53 -9.11
CA GLU A 140 -7.54 -10.04 -7.73
C GLU A 140 -6.11 -10.22 -7.21
N ASN A 141 -5.47 -11.36 -7.51
CA ASN A 141 -4.06 -11.58 -7.18
C ASN A 141 -3.13 -10.58 -7.88
N VAL A 142 -3.39 -10.26 -9.16
CA VAL A 142 -2.64 -9.22 -9.89
C VAL A 142 -2.79 -7.85 -9.23
N MET A 143 -4.03 -7.47 -8.89
CA MET A 143 -4.29 -6.19 -8.21
C MET A 143 -3.58 -6.15 -6.84
N ARG A 144 -3.69 -7.21 -6.05
CA ARG A 144 -3.01 -7.35 -4.75
C ARG A 144 -1.50 -7.17 -4.89
N THR A 145 -0.89 -7.84 -5.88
CA THR A 145 0.54 -7.70 -6.17
C THR A 145 0.91 -6.25 -6.49
N ALA A 146 0.13 -5.60 -7.36
CA ALA A 146 0.38 -4.20 -7.74
C ALA A 146 0.30 -3.24 -6.56
N LEU A 147 -0.68 -3.44 -5.67
CA LEU A 147 -0.86 -2.61 -4.47
C LEU A 147 0.24 -2.86 -3.44
N ILE A 148 0.62 -4.12 -3.19
CA ILE A 148 1.76 -4.44 -2.33
C ILE A 148 2.99 -3.69 -2.84
N GLU A 149 3.34 -3.80 -4.12
CA GLU A 149 4.50 -3.13 -4.67
C GLU A 149 4.41 -1.60 -4.59
N LYS A 150 3.24 -1.02 -4.90
CA LYS A 150 3.01 0.43 -4.78
C LYS A 150 3.24 0.93 -3.36
N PHE A 151 2.59 0.35 -2.37
CA PHE A 151 2.74 0.82 -0.98
C PHE A 151 4.11 0.45 -0.41
N GLY A 152 4.72 -0.66 -0.84
CA GLY A 152 6.04 -1.09 -0.41
C GLY A 152 7.17 -0.21 -0.91
N GLN A 153 7.04 0.32 -2.13
CA GLN A 153 8.04 1.21 -2.73
C GLN A 153 7.86 2.67 -2.30
N HIS A 154 6.67 3.06 -1.86
CA HIS A 154 6.33 4.44 -1.53
C HIS A 154 5.92 4.59 -0.07
N MET A 155 6.90 4.79 0.82
CA MET A 155 6.70 4.82 2.28
C MET A 155 5.63 5.83 2.74
N HIS A 156 5.56 7.01 2.11
CA HIS A 156 4.54 8.00 2.43
C HIS A 156 3.11 7.49 2.16
N LEU A 157 2.91 6.72 1.09
CA LEU A 157 1.62 6.07 0.81
C LEU A 157 1.37 4.91 1.77
N LYS A 158 2.40 4.12 2.11
CA LYS A 158 2.28 3.03 3.10
C LYS A 158 1.73 3.54 4.41
N TYR A 159 2.33 4.61 4.94
CA TYR A 159 1.91 5.20 6.19
C TYR A 159 0.59 5.96 6.09
N LEU A 160 0.25 6.52 4.92
CA LEU A 160 -1.10 7.00 4.66
C LEU A 160 -2.13 5.87 4.77
N LEU A 161 -1.88 4.71 4.15
CA LEU A 161 -2.76 3.54 4.25
C LEU A 161 -2.88 3.03 5.69
N LEU A 162 -1.76 2.89 6.42
CA LEU A 162 -1.77 2.46 7.82
C LEU A 162 -2.50 3.44 8.74
N SER A 163 -2.44 4.74 8.44
CA SER A 163 -3.13 5.78 9.22
C SER A 163 -4.66 5.64 9.19
N THR A 164 -5.22 4.92 8.21
CA THR A 164 -6.67 4.64 8.15
C THR A 164 -7.18 3.71 9.26
N GLY A 165 -6.28 3.13 10.07
CA GLY A 165 -6.65 2.25 11.18
C GLY A 165 -7.45 1.05 10.69
N ASN A 166 -8.56 0.74 11.36
CA ASN A 166 -9.49 -0.32 10.95
C ASN A 166 -10.69 0.21 10.14
N ILE A 167 -10.70 1.50 9.78
CA ILE A 167 -11.82 2.10 9.06
C ILE A 167 -11.97 1.41 7.69
N PRO A 168 -13.17 0.93 7.33
CA PRO A 168 -13.38 0.30 6.03
C PRO A 168 -13.15 1.29 4.88
N LEU A 169 -12.51 0.80 3.82
CA LEU A 169 -12.16 1.58 2.64
C LEU A 169 -13.10 1.23 1.49
N PHE A 170 -13.68 2.24 0.85
CA PHE A 170 -14.62 2.09 -0.26
C PHE A 170 -14.18 2.89 -1.47
N GLU A 171 -13.96 2.21 -2.60
CA GLU A 171 -13.79 2.90 -3.87
C GLU A 171 -15.17 3.39 -4.34
N HIS A 172 -15.46 4.67 -4.10
CA HIS A 172 -16.81 5.20 -4.23
C HIS A 172 -17.14 5.61 -5.65
N THR A 173 -17.74 4.70 -6.43
CA THR A 173 -18.03 4.95 -7.83
C THR A 173 -19.21 4.18 -8.37
N LYS A 174 -20.06 4.87 -9.15
CA LYS A 174 -21.14 4.26 -9.92
C LYS A 174 -20.69 3.55 -11.20
N ASN A 175 -19.41 3.71 -11.58
CA ASN A 175 -18.92 3.28 -12.89
C ASN A 175 -18.40 1.82 -12.90
N ASP A 176 -18.13 1.24 -11.73
CA ASP A 176 -17.57 -0.11 -11.60
C ASP A 176 -18.21 -0.83 -10.40
N LEU A 177 -18.99 -1.88 -10.67
CA LEU A 177 -19.66 -2.69 -9.65
C LEU A 177 -18.78 -3.82 -9.11
N TYR A 178 -17.61 -4.07 -9.69
CA TYR A 178 -16.69 -5.10 -9.21
C TYR A 178 -15.63 -4.51 -8.30
N TRP A 179 -14.87 -3.53 -8.80
CA TRP A 179 -13.80 -2.90 -8.02
C TRP A 179 -14.34 -1.88 -7.04
N GLY A 180 -15.34 -1.11 -7.46
CA GLY A 180 -16.02 -0.09 -6.66
C GLY A 180 -17.26 -0.60 -5.91
N ASP A 181 -17.82 0.29 -5.10
CA ASP A 181 -18.98 0.07 -4.25
C ASP A 181 -20.34 0.32 -4.94
N GLY A 182 -20.32 0.79 -6.19
CA GLY A 182 -21.53 1.11 -6.95
C GLY A 182 -22.16 2.47 -6.60
N GLY A 183 -21.44 3.35 -5.91
CA GLY A 183 -21.90 4.70 -5.53
C GLY A 183 -22.99 4.66 -4.46
N ASP A 184 -23.87 5.66 -4.48
CA ASP A 184 -24.90 5.88 -3.44
C ASP A 184 -25.85 4.69 -3.20
N PHE A 185 -26.04 3.82 -4.19
CA PHE A 185 -26.90 2.64 -4.06
C PHE A 185 -26.20 1.42 -3.45
N GLY A 186 -24.88 1.47 -3.24
CA GLY A 186 -24.10 0.47 -2.50
C GLY A 186 -24.17 -0.97 -3.04
N ARG A 187 -24.32 -1.16 -4.37
CA ARG A 187 -24.51 -2.49 -4.98
C ARG A 187 -23.24 -3.12 -5.56
N GLY A 188 -22.11 -2.42 -5.47
CA GLY A 188 -20.82 -2.90 -5.94
C GLY A 188 -20.14 -3.80 -4.92
N GLN A 189 -19.18 -4.60 -5.38
CA GLN A 189 -18.47 -5.56 -4.55
C GLN A 189 -17.31 -4.93 -3.76
N ASN A 190 -16.92 -3.69 -4.08
CA ASN A 190 -15.82 -2.96 -3.44
C ASN A 190 -14.52 -3.78 -3.33
N LYS A 191 -14.18 -4.56 -4.37
CA LYS A 191 -13.02 -5.45 -4.33
C LYS A 191 -11.72 -4.70 -4.13
N LEU A 192 -11.59 -3.48 -4.65
CA LEU A 192 -10.38 -2.70 -4.47
C LEU A 192 -10.19 -2.30 -3.00
N GLY A 193 -11.26 -1.78 -2.38
CA GLY A 193 -11.26 -1.42 -0.96
C GLY A 193 -10.95 -2.62 -0.05
N ILE A 194 -11.51 -3.79 -0.35
CA ILE A 194 -11.24 -5.02 0.41
C ILE A 194 -9.77 -5.45 0.27
N ILE A 195 -9.19 -5.40 -0.93
CA ILE A 195 -7.78 -5.75 -1.13
C ILE A 195 -6.86 -4.74 -0.43
N LEU A 196 -7.17 -3.44 -0.49
CA LEU A 196 -6.41 -2.42 0.23
C LEU A 196 -6.37 -2.67 1.74
N GLN A 197 -7.49 -3.09 2.33
CA GLN A 197 -7.55 -3.46 3.76
C GLN A 197 -6.64 -4.66 4.07
N LYS A 198 -6.62 -5.68 3.22
CA LYS A 198 -5.67 -6.81 3.37
C LYS A 198 -4.21 -6.38 3.21
N VAL A 199 -3.92 -5.46 2.29
CA VAL A 199 -2.58 -4.90 2.11
C VAL A 199 -2.18 -4.06 3.33
N ARG A 200 -3.12 -3.32 3.93
CA ARG A 200 -2.94 -2.59 5.19
C ARG A 200 -2.58 -3.54 6.32
N GLU A 201 -3.33 -4.63 6.49
CA GLU A 201 -3.06 -5.68 7.49
C GLU A 201 -1.67 -6.30 7.28
N PHE A 202 -1.32 -6.64 6.03
CA PHE A 202 0.00 -7.15 5.69
C PHE A 202 1.13 -6.21 6.14
N TYR A 203 1.03 -4.91 5.83
CA TYR A 203 2.03 -3.93 6.24
C TYR A 203 2.02 -3.65 7.74
N MET A 204 0.86 -3.73 8.39
CA MET A 204 0.79 -3.59 9.85
C MET A 204 1.59 -4.70 10.53
N LEU A 205 1.38 -5.96 10.12
CA LEU A 205 2.12 -7.11 10.66
C LEU A 205 3.63 -7.00 10.39
N ASP A 206 4.02 -6.55 9.20
CA ASP A 206 5.43 -6.33 8.84
C ASP A 206 6.09 -5.26 9.73
N GLU A 207 5.42 -4.12 9.96
CA GLU A 207 5.97 -3.07 10.83
C GLU A 207 6.05 -3.53 12.30
N VAL A 208 5.06 -4.28 12.78
CA VAL A 208 5.09 -4.92 14.11
C VAL A 208 6.30 -5.83 14.26
N GLN A 209 6.54 -6.72 13.28
CA GLN A 209 7.68 -7.64 13.31
C GLN A 209 9.02 -6.90 13.27
N LYS A 210 9.12 -5.81 12.49
CA LYS A 210 10.33 -4.96 12.47
C LYS A 210 10.58 -4.28 13.81
N ILE A 211 9.54 -3.78 14.48
CA ILE A 211 9.66 -3.16 15.81
C ILE A 211 10.07 -4.23 16.83
N ALA A 212 9.38 -5.37 16.86
CA ALA A 212 9.68 -6.47 17.78
C ALA A 212 11.13 -6.98 17.60
N SER A 213 11.59 -7.19 16.36
CA SER A 213 12.96 -7.64 16.09
C SER A 213 14.03 -6.59 16.44
N LYS A 214 13.73 -5.29 16.25
CA LYS A 214 14.65 -4.19 16.55
C LYS A 214 14.76 -3.91 18.04
N TYR A 215 13.67 -4.07 18.79
CA TYR A 215 13.58 -3.69 20.20
C TYR A 215 13.39 -4.85 21.18
N GLY A 216 13.33 -6.10 20.73
CA GLY A 216 13.18 -7.31 21.55
C GLY A 216 14.30 -7.63 22.56
N ARG A 217 15.14 -6.64 22.91
CA ARG A 217 15.94 -6.62 24.15
C ARG A 217 15.32 -5.79 25.26
N TYR A 218 14.28 -5.01 24.98
CA TYR A 218 13.44 -4.31 25.93
C TYR A 218 12.10 -5.04 26.00
N ASP A 219 11.67 -5.31 27.23
CA ASP A 219 10.54 -6.15 27.65
C ASP A 219 9.44 -6.30 26.58
N GLU A 220 9.39 -7.48 25.94
CA GLU A 220 8.42 -7.83 24.88
C GLU A 220 6.97 -7.61 25.32
N LYS A 221 6.73 -7.60 26.64
CA LYS A 221 5.45 -7.33 27.27
C LYS A 221 4.87 -5.97 26.89
N TRP A 222 5.68 -4.91 26.86
CA TRP A 222 5.22 -3.56 26.53
C TRP A 222 4.74 -3.44 25.07
N ILE A 223 5.52 -3.98 24.12
CA ILE A 223 5.16 -3.94 22.69
C ILE A 223 3.91 -4.79 22.43
N ILE A 224 3.80 -5.97 23.04
CA ILE A 224 2.63 -6.84 22.90
C ILE A 224 1.39 -6.22 23.55
N ASP A 225 1.52 -5.52 24.67
CA ASP A 225 0.41 -4.84 25.35
C ASP A 225 -0.08 -3.63 24.54
N GLU A 226 0.81 -2.78 24.00
CA GLU A 226 0.41 -1.67 23.11
C GLU A 226 -0.23 -2.18 21.80
N LEU A 227 0.25 -3.31 21.27
CA LEU A 227 -0.34 -3.94 20.08
C LEU A 227 -1.67 -4.63 20.38
N ARG A 228 -1.84 -5.18 21.58
CA ARG A 228 -3.15 -5.63 22.06
C ARG A 228 -4.10 -4.46 22.24
N GLU A 229 -3.64 -3.33 22.75
CA GLU A 229 -4.47 -2.12 22.83
C GLU A 229 -4.87 -1.65 21.42
N LEU A 230 -3.95 -1.68 20.45
CA LEU A 230 -4.26 -1.42 19.04
C LEU A 230 -5.24 -2.45 18.42
N GLN A 231 -5.22 -3.70 18.90
CA GLN A 231 -6.20 -4.74 18.54
C GLN A 231 -7.51 -4.65 19.33
N GLN A 232 -7.53 -4.00 20.50
CA GLN A 232 -8.71 -3.81 21.36
C GLN A 232 -9.65 -2.71 20.87
N PHE A 233 -9.29 -1.99 19.80
CA PHE A 233 -10.19 -1.11 19.05
C PHE A 233 -11.02 -1.90 18.00
N GLU A 234 -11.40 -3.13 18.31
CA GLU A 234 -12.39 -3.98 17.61
C GLU A 234 -13.83 -3.49 17.82
#